data_AF-A0A1B7LCY3-F1
#
_entry.id   AF-A0A1B7LCY3-F1
#
_cell.length_a   1.000
_cell.length_b   1.000
_cell.length_c   1.000
_cell.angle_alpha   90.00
_cell.angle_beta   90.00
_cell.angle_gamma   90.00
#
_symmetry.space_group_name_H-M   'P 1'
#
loop_
_entity.id
_entity.type
_entity.pdbx_description
1 polymer ?
#
loop_
_entity_poly.entity_id
_entity_poly.type
_entity_poly.pdbx_seq_one_letter_code
_entity_poly.pdbx_strand_id
1 'polypeptide(L)' 'MIGDLVVYPVSSELAYVVERDCRIELTTTPNSCTCCTFRFNSRHQPGFRCRHIEAVRRVLGLS' A
#
# COMPACT_ATOMS: atom_id res chain seq x y z
N MET A 1 9.87 9.40 1.43
CA MET A 1 8.99 9.32 0.24
C MET A 1 9.51 8.21 -0.65
N ILE A 2 8.64 7.31 -1.11
CA ILE A 2 8.99 6.31 -2.14
C ILE A 2 8.21 6.69 -3.41
N GLY A 3 8.89 7.28 -4.39
CA GLY A 3 8.22 7.97 -5.50
C GLY A 3 7.35 9.12 -4.97
N ASP A 4 6.09 9.20 -5.43
CA ASP A 4 5.09 10.20 -5.00
C ASP A 4 4.29 9.80 -3.75
N LEU A 5 4.69 8.74 -3.05
CA LEU A 5 3.98 8.20 -1.90
C LEU A 5 4.65 8.63 -0.58
N VAL A 6 3.83 9.15 0.33
CA VAL A 6 4.21 9.36 1.73
C VAL A 6 3.71 8.17 2.54
N VAL A 7 4.61 7.49 3.24
CA VAL A 7 4.30 6.28 4.02
C VAL A 7 4.60 6.57 5.48
N TYR A 8 3.59 6.40 6.34
CA TYR A 8 3.66 6.58 7.79
C TYR A 8 3.50 5.21 8.47
N PRO A 9 4.58 4.59 8.94
CA PRO A 9 4.51 3.32 9.66
C PRO A 9 3.79 3.53 11.01
N VAL A 10 2.83 2.66 11.31
CA VAL A 10 2.08 2.65 12.58
C VAL A 10 2.56 1.51 13.47
N SER A 11 2.88 0.37 12.86
CA SER A 11 3.42 -0.81 13.53
C SER A 11 4.31 -1.61 12.58
N SER A 12 4.82 -2.75 13.02
CA SER A 12 5.61 -3.68 12.21
C SER A 12 4.86 -4.23 10.99
N GLU A 13 3.53 -4.13 10.95
CA GLU A 13 2.68 -4.70 9.89
C GLU A 13 1.70 -3.71 9.27
N LEU A 14 1.62 -2.48 9.80
CA LEU A 14 0.63 -1.48 9.40
C LEU A 14 1.29 -0.15 9.05
N ALA A 15 0.88 0.43 7.93
CA ALA A 15 1.24 1.80 7.57
C ALA A 15 0.06 2.54 6.93
N TYR A 16 0.02 3.85 7.14
CA TYR A 16 -0.80 4.77 6.38
C TYR A 16 -0.02 5.26 5.16
N VAL A 17 -0.66 5.25 3.99
CA VAL A 17 -0.04 5.70 2.75
C VAL A 17 -0.88 6.83 2.18
N VAL A 18 -0.25 7.98 1.96
CA VAL A 18 -0.87 9.15 1.34
C VAL A 18 -0.34 9.26 -0.09
N GLU A 19 -1.28 9.21 -1.03
CA GLU A 19 -1.05 9.29 -2.46
C GLU A 19 -1.75 10.55 -2.99
N ARG A 20 -1.04 11.39 -3.77
CA ARG A 20 -1.60 12.64 -4.31
C ARG A 20 -2.87 12.44 -5.14
N ASP A 21 -3.01 11.30 -5.83
CA ASP A 21 -4.17 11.01 -6.68
C ASP A 21 -5.40 10.51 -5.92
N CYS A 22 -5.22 9.85 -4.75
CA CYS A 22 -6.35 9.33 -3.99
C CYS A 22 -7.04 10.37 -3.09
N ARG A 23 -6.40 11.51 -2.78
CA ARG A 23 -6.89 12.56 -1.84
C ARG A 23 -7.39 12.05 -0.48
N ILE A 24 -7.17 10.78 -0.18
CA ILE A 24 -7.66 10.04 0.98
C ILE A 24 -6.49 9.20 1.50
N GLU A 25 -6.36 9.12 2.83
CA GLU A 25 -5.39 8.26 3.50
C GLU A 25 -5.74 6.79 3.28
N LEU A 26 -4.77 6.00 2.81
CA LEU A 26 -4.96 4.58 2.52
C LEU A 26 -4.34 3.73 3.62
N THR A 27 -5.13 2.82 4.19
CA THR A 27 -4.63 1.79 5.09
C THR A 27 -3.99 0.68 4.27
N THR A 28 -2.71 0.42 4.51
CA THR A 28 -1.93 -0.56 3.74
C THR A 28 -1.11 -1.45 4.66
N THR A 29 -1.13 -2.75 4.39
CA THR A 29 -0.28 -3.77 5.01
C THR A 29 0.60 -4.42 3.92
N PRO A 30 1.59 -5.25 4.27
CA PRO A 30 2.41 -5.98 3.29
C PRO A 30 1.64 -6.88 2.31
N ASN A 31 0.36 -7.14 2.59
CA ASN A 31 -0.47 -8.10 1.86
C ASN A 31 -1.87 -7.56 1.47
N SER A 32 -2.24 -6.34 1.91
CA SER A 32 -3.57 -5.78 1.65
C SER A 32 -3.53 -4.25 1.58
N CYS A 33 -4.42 -3.65 0.80
CA CYS A 33 -4.53 -2.20 0.67
C CYS A 33 -5.98 -1.78 0.46
N THR A 34 -6.38 -0.64 1.01
CA THR A 34 -7.73 -0.09 0.81
C THR A 34 -7.90 0.66 -0.51
N CYS A 35 -6.85 0.81 -1.33
CA CYS A 35 -6.94 1.53 -2.60
C CYS A 35 -7.86 0.82 -3.61
N CYS A 36 -8.50 1.61 -4.47
CA CYS A 36 -9.41 1.12 -5.50
C CYS A 36 -8.76 0.06 -6.39
N THR A 37 -7.53 0.30 -6.85
CA THR A 37 -6.80 -0.63 -7.71
C THR A 37 -6.65 -2.00 -7.06
N PHE A 38 -6.29 -2.06 -5.78
CA PHE A 38 -6.20 -3.34 -5.07
C PHE A 38 -7.58 -3.98 -4.91
N ARG A 39 -8.60 -3.22 -4.48
CA ARG A 39 -9.96 -3.74 -4.26
C ARG A 39 -10.57 -4.35 -5.52
N PHE A 40 -10.31 -3.77 -6.69
CA PHE A 40 -10.84 -4.28 -7.95
C PHE A 40 -10.05 -5.47 -8.50
N ASN A 41 -8.71 -5.44 -8.41
CA ASN A 41 -7.87 -6.46 -9.02
C ASN A 41 -7.62 -7.69 -8.13
N SER A 42 -7.60 -7.55 -6.79
CA SER A 42 -7.31 -8.67 -5.88
C SER A 42 -8.31 -9.81 -5.96
N ARG A 43 -9.54 -9.55 -6.41
CA ARG A 43 -10.58 -10.56 -6.64
C ARG A 43 -10.34 -11.38 -7.91
N HIS A 44 -9.69 -10.79 -8.91
CA HIS A 44 -9.49 -11.40 -10.24
C HIS A 44 -8.09 -11.99 -10.41
N GLN A 45 -7.11 -11.46 -9.68
CA GLN A 45 -5.71 -11.87 -9.74
C GLN A 45 -5.22 -12.18 -8.32
N PRO A 46 -5.27 -13.47 -7.90
CA PRO A 46 -4.68 -13.89 -6.64
C PRO A 46 -3.22 -13.47 -6.57
N GLY A 47 -2.83 -12.76 -5.51
CA GLY A 47 -1.47 -12.25 -5.33
C GLY A 47 -1.20 -10.88 -5.98
N PHE A 48 -2.21 -10.21 -6.53
CA PHE A 48 -2.07 -8.83 -7.01
C PHE A 48 -1.54 -7.90 -5.91
N ARG A 49 -0.44 -7.20 -6.20
CA ARG A 49 0.15 -6.19 -5.32
C ARG A 49 0.07 -4.83 -6.00
N CYS A 50 -0.63 -3.89 -5.37
CA CYS A 50 -0.63 -2.51 -5.83
C CYS A 50 0.67 -1.80 -5.42
N ARG A 51 0.94 -0.64 -6.03
CA ARG A 51 2.13 0.16 -5.72
C ARG A 51 2.27 0.54 -4.24
N HIS A 52 1.15 0.65 -3.51
CA HIS A 52 1.15 0.93 -2.07
C HIS A 52 1.69 -0.23 -1.25
N ILE A 53 1.28 -1.46 -1.57
CA ILE A 53 1.78 -2.66 -0.91
C ILE A 53 3.29 -2.77 -1.15
N GLU A 54 3.74 -2.56 -2.38
CA GLU A 54 5.17 -2.55 -2.71
C GLU A 54 5.94 -1.49 -1.93
N ALA A 55 5.39 -0.29 -1.76
CA ALA A 55 6.00 0.76 -0.95
C ALA A 55 6.13 0.35 0.53
N VAL A 56 5.07 -0.21 1.12
CA VAL A 56 5.09 -0.70 2.51
C VAL A 56 6.11 -1.82 2.69
N ARG A 57 6.18 -2.78 1.78
CA ARG A 57 7.16 -3.88 1.84
C ARG A 57 8.60 -3.39 1.80
N ARG A 58 8.90 -2.38 0.96
CA ARG A 58 10.23 -1.75 0.90
C ARG A 58 10.59 -1.05 2.20
N VAL A 59 9.64 -0.32 2.80
CA VAL A 59 9.87 0.36 4.09
C VAL A 59 10.13 -0.64 5.21
N LEU A 60 9.44 -1.80 5.17
CA LEU A 60 9.59 -2.85 6.18
C LEU A 60 10.74 -3.84 5.90
N GLY A 61 11.46 -3.71 4.78
CA GLY A 61 12.56 -4.62 4.42
C GLY A 61 12.11 -6.03 4.00
N LEU A 62 10.87 -6.20 3.54
CA LEU A 62 10.25 -7.49 3.19
C LEU A 62 10.36 -7.83 1.70
N SER A 63 11.50 -7.51 1.08
CA SER A 63 11.74 -7.69 -0.38
C SER A 63 11.41 -9.10 -0.87
#